data_AF-A0A9D4SZP9-F1
#
_entry.id   AF-A0A9D4SZP9-F1
#
_cell.length_a   1.000
_cell.length_b   1.000
_cell.length_c   1.000
_cell.angle_alpha   90.00
_cell.angle_beta   90.00
_cell.angle_gamma   90.00
#
_symmetry.space_group_name_H-M   'P 1'
#
loop_
_entity.id
_entity.type
_entity.pdbx_description
1 polymer ?
#
loop_
_entity_poly.entity_id
_entity_poly.type
_entity_poly.pdbx_seq_one_letter_code
_entity_poly.pdbx_strand_id
1 'polypeptide(L)' 'MLSWMEKIPDQVGYLVLNADGGVMSSGGELENEERIGEIIRKMVYCADRRDLLPSDSSDAINRMSSK' A
#
# COMPACT_ATOMS: atom_id res chain seq x y z
N MET A 1 -3.88 -17.80 5.59
CA MET A 1 -3.90 -16.92 4.40
C MET A 1 -4.88 -15.78 4.68
N LEU A 2 -4.62 -14.56 4.20
CA LEU A 2 -5.26 -13.29 4.62
C LEU A 2 -6.75 -13.16 4.20
N SER A 3 -7.58 -14.12 4.59
CA SER A 3 -9.01 -14.25 4.24
C SER A 3 -9.88 -13.04 4.64
N TRP A 4 -9.36 -12.14 5.48
CA TRP A 4 -10.10 -10.94 5.86
C TRP A 4 -10.05 -9.83 4.79
N MET A 5 -9.04 -9.82 3.91
CA MET A 5 -8.92 -8.78 2.87
C MET A 5 -10.06 -8.86 1.85
N GLU A 6 -10.51 -10.08 1.54
CA GLU A 6 -11.68 -10.33 0.68
C GLU A 6 -13.02 -9.96 1.34
N LYS A 7 -13.01 -9.65 2.64
CA LYS A 7 -14.21 -9.25 3.40
C LYS A 7 -14.35 -7.74 3.51
N ILE A 8 -13.41 -6.96 2.97
CA ILE A 8 -13.49 -5.50 2.96
C ILE A 8 -14.60 -5.09 1.98
N PRO A 9 -15.59 -4.29 2.41
CA PRO A 9 -16.65 -3.82 1.51
C PRO A 9 -16.07 -3.08 0.30
N ASP A 10 -16.63 -3.32 -0.88
CA ASP A 10 -16.26 -2.70 -2.15
C ASP A 10 -14.79 -2.91 -2.57
N GLN A 11 -14.11 -3.91 -2.00
CA GLN A 11 -12.76 -4.30 -2.40
C GLN A 11 -12.78 -4.98 -3.77
N VAL A 12 -11.99 -4.45 -4.71
CA VAL A 12 -11.86 -4.99 -6.08
C VAL A 12 -10.53 -5.71 -6.33
N GLY A 13 -9.48 -5.35 -5.59
CA GLY A 13 -8.16 -6.00 -5.66
C GLY A 13 -7.31 -5.71 -4.44
N TYR A 14 -6.26 -6.49 -4.22
CA TYR A 14 -5.29 -6.23 -3.15
C TYR A 14 -3.87 -6.72 -3.47
N LEU A 15 -2.89 -6.05 -2.86
CA LEU A 15 -1.48 -6.44 -2.87
C LEU A 15 -0.94 -6.42 -1.44
N VAL A 16 -0.17 -7.46 -1.10
CA VAL A 16 0.61 -7.56 0.14
C VAL A 16 2.07 -7.69 -0.26
N LEU A 17 2.86 -6.69 0.10
CA LEU A 17 4.27 -6.59 -0.29
C LEU A 17 5.18 -6.81 0.92
N ASN A 18 6.35 -7.37 0.69
CA ASN A 18 7.45 -7.31 1.66
C ASN A 18 8.18 -5.95 1.57
N ALA A 19 9.16 -5.71 2.46
CA ALA A 19 9.93 -4.46 2.49
C ALA A 19 10.72 -4.20 1.19
N ASP A 20 11.07 -5.26 0.46
CA ASP A 20 11.80 -5.19 -0.81
C ASP A 20 10.88 -4.93 -2.02
N GLY A 21 9.55 -4.97 -1.82
CA GLY A 21 8.55 -4.79 -2.88
C GLY A 21 8.10 -6.07 -3.56
N GLY A 22 8.59 -7.23 -3.12
CA GLY A 22 8.13 -8.53 -3.60
C GLY A 22 6.71 -8.82 -3.13
N VAL A 23 5.88 -9.35 -4.04
CA VAL A 23 4.48 -9.70 -3.76
C VAL A 23 4.44 -10.98 -2.92
N MET A 24 3.92 -10.88 -1.70
CA MET A 24 3.68 -12.03 -0.80
C MET A 24 2.30 -12.65 -1.02
N SER A 25 1.29 -11.82 -1.33
CA SER A 25 -0.09 -12.23 -1.61
C SER A 25 -0.75 -11.17 -2.49
N SER A 26 -1.61 -11.59 -3.40
CA SER A 26 -2.41 -10.70 -4.23
C SER A 26 -3.77 -11.33 -4.52
N GLY A 27 -4.72 -10.51 -5.00
CA GLY A 27 -6.03 -11.00 -5.43
C GLY A 27 -6.86 -9.93 -6.11
N GLY A 28 -7.94 -10.35 -6.78
CA GLY A 28 -8.83 -9.48 -7.55
C GLY A 28 -8.11 -8.79 -8.71
N GLU A 29 -8.40 -7.52 -8.95
CA GLU A 29 -7.81 -6.73 -10.04
C GLU A 29 -6.29 -6.52 -9.94
N LEU A 30 -5.67 -6.88 -8.82
CA LEU A 30 -4.23 -6.76 -8.59
C LEU A 30 -3.53 -8.13 -8.51
N GLU A 31 -4.21 -9.21 -8.89
CA GLU A 31 -3.64 -10.56 -8.89
C GLU A 31 -2.41 -10.64 -9.82
N ASN A 32 -1.26 -11.03 -9.25
CA ASN A 32 0.05 -11.12 -9.93
C ASN A 32 0.57 -9.81 -10.55
N GLU A 33 0.05 -8.65 -10.12
CA GLU A 33 0.49 -7.34 -10.62
C GLU A 33 1.75 -6.82 -9.90
N GLU A 34 2.89 -7.46 -10.17
CA GLU A 34 4.20 -7.09 -9.59
C GLU A 34 4.63 -5.66 -9.96
N ARG A 35 4.34 -5.25 -11.19
CA ARG A 35 4.64 -3.90 -11.68
C ARG A 35 3.95 -2.83 -10.83
N ILE A 36 2.68 -3.06 -10.46
CA ILE A 36 1.94 -2.13 -9.59
C ILE A 36 2.55 -2.15 -8.20
N GLY A 37 2.94 -3.31 -7.67
CA GLY A 37 3.68 -3.44 -6.42
C GLY A 37 4.95 -2.59 -6.38
N GLU A 38 5.75 -2.60 -7.45
CA GLU A 38 6.96 -1.80 -7.56
C GLU A 38 6.67 -0.28 -7.56
N ILE A 39 5.62 0.14 -8.27
CA ILE A 39 5.18 1.55 -8.30
C ILE A 39 4.74 2.00 -6.90
N ILE A 40 3.88 1.22 -6.24
CA ILE A 40 3.42 1.51 -4.88
C ILE A 40 4.60 1.59 -3.90
N ARG A 41 5.57 0.66 -4.00
CA ARG A 41 6.80 0.72 -3.18
C ARG A 41 7.53 2.03 -3.37
N LYS A 42 7.76 2.45 -4.62
CA LYS A 42 8.44 3.73 -4.92
C LYS A 42 7.67 4.91 -4.33
N MET A 43 6.34 4.91 -4.42
CA MET A 43 5.50 5.96 -3.83
C MET A 43 5.64 6.03 -2.31
N VAL A 44 5.58 4.89 -1.62
CA VAL A 44 5.72 4.82 -0.15
C VAL A 44 7.13 5.19 0.30
N TYR A 45 8.17 4.76 -0.42
CA TYR A 45 9.56 5.01 -0.03
C TYR A 45 10.01 6.45 -0.30
N CYS A 46 9.46 7.08 -1.34
CA CYS A 46 9.72 8.49 -1.65
C CYS A 46 8.86 9.46 -0.83
N ALA A 47 7.87 8.98 -0.08
CA ALA A 47 7.03 9.82 0.76
C ALA A 47 7.81 10.29 2.00
N ASP A 48 8.30 11.53 1.99
CA ASP A 48 8.87 12.13 3.19
C ASP A 48 7.74 12.62 4.09
N ARG A 49 7.81 12.25 5.36
CA ARG A 49 6.89 12.68 6.41
C ARG A 49 6.80 14.21 6.49
N ARG A 50 7.91 14.92 6.28
CA ARG A 50 7.99 16.39 6.32
C ARG A 50 7.24 17.06 5.17
N ASP A 51 7.12 16.37 4.05
CA ASP A 51 6.38 16.86 2.89
C ASP A 51 4.86 16.64 3.05
N LEU A 52 4.46 15.70 3.90
CA LEU A 52 3.08 15.21 4.01
C LEU A 52 2.36 15.61 5.31
N LEU A 53 3.09 15.94 6.37
CA LEU A 53 2.54 16.25 7.69
C LEU A 53 3.07 17.60 8.21
N PRO A 54 2.29 18.31 9.06
CA PRO A 54 2.76 19.52 9.72
C PRO A 54 4.05 19.27 10.53
N SER A 55 4.95 20.25 10.58
CA SER A 55 6.27 20.14 11.21
C SER A 55 6.24 19.73 12.68
N ASP A 56 5.15 20.01 13.38
CA ASP A 56 4.97 19.72 14.81
C ASP A 56 4.31 18.35 15.07
N SER A 57 3.92 17.63 14.01
CA SER A 57 3.39 16.28 14.14
C SER A 57 4.53 15.29 14.40
N SER A 58 4.38 14.47 15.45
CA SER A 58 5.24 13.30 15.71
C SER A 58 4.67 12.01 15.13
N ASP A 59 3.51 12.04 14.48
CA ASP A 59 2.77 10.84 14.05
C ASP A 59 3.32 10.21 12.77
N ALA A 60 3.26 8.89 12.63
CA ALA A 60 3.57 8.23 11.37
C ALA A 60 2.43 8.41 10.34
N ILE A 61 2.73 8.21 9.06
CA ILE A 61 1.70 8.12 8.02
C ILE A 61 0.99 6.77 8.18
N ASN A 62 -0.28 6.81 8.60
CA ASN A 62 -1.08 5.60 8.84
C ASN A 62 -1.75 5.06 7.57
N ARG A 63 -2.06 5.92 6.59
CA ARG A 63 -2.73 5.54 5.33
C ARG A 63 -2.45 6.57 4.23
N MET A 64 -2.28 6.10 3.00
CA MET A 64 -2.22 6.91 1.79
C MET A 64 -3.43 6.59 0.89
N SER A 65 -4.10 7.62 0.36
CA SER A 65 -5.23 7.48 -0.56
C SER A 65 -5.31 8.68 -1.50
N SER A 66 -5.71 8.46 -2.76
CA SER A 66 -6.14 9.55 -3.66
C SER A 66 -7.52 10.06 -3.27
N LYS A 67 -7.81 11.32 -3.62
CA LYS A 67 -9.19 11.83 -3.70
C LYS A 67 -9.93 11.21 -4.88
#